data_AF-A0A7V0JFG9-F1
#
_entry.id   AF-A0A7V0JFG9-F1
#
_cell.length_a   1.000
_cell.length_b   1.000
_cell.length_c   1.000
_cell.angle_alpha   90.00
_cell.angle_beta   90.00
_cell.angle_gamma   90.00
#
_symmetry.space_group_name_H-M   'P 1'
#
loop_
_entity.id
_entity.type
_entity.pdbx_description
1 polymer ?
#
loop_
_entity_poly.entity_id
_entity_poly.type
_entity_poly.pdbx_seq_one_letter_code
_entity_poly.pdbx_strand_id
1 'polypeptide(L)'
;MQYLVVIRVVSGLLGITFALWAFVQFRKRFIKRYEFFLLAILGTGLFTVAIYPDSINIIAGMMAMDNRQYGRIIALLILSNMLLWLLVISQRSKDSIKSIQFDLLVRRIAMERFFEKNAVKTVKEITVIIPALNEAENLDHLLPRIPESIMGRPLGVLVIDDGSVDGTPDIVKKHGYSVVSNPINRGGGAALRLGYDIAMA
;
A
#
# COMPACT_ATOMS: atom_id res chain seq x y z
N MET A 1 27.80 3.06 40.36
CA MET A 1 28.32 1.82 39.73
C MET A 1 27.23 0.82 39.37
N GLN A 2 26.36 0.40 40.30
CA GLN A 2 25.30 -0.61 40.03
C GLN A 2 24.34 -0.22 38.88
N TYR A 3 23.88 1.04 38.80
CA TYR A 3 22.97 1.50 37.74
C TYR A 3 23.55 1.38 36.32
N LEU A 4 24.87 1.58 36.15
CA LEU A 4 25.53 1.42 34.85
C LEU A 4 25.55 -0.04 34.40
N VAL A 5 25.70 -0.98 35.35
CA VAL A 5 25.64 -2.42 35.06
C VAL A 5 24.22 -2.83 34.68
N VAL A 6 23.20 -2.33 35.39
CA VAL A 6 21.79 -2.59 35.06
C VAL A 6 21.44 -2.11 33.65
N ILE A 7 21.84 -0.89 33.29
CA ILE A 7 21.61 -0.34 31.94
C ILE A 7 22.30 -1.20 30.86
N ARG A 8 23.51 -1.71 31.12
CA ARG A 8 24.24 -2.60 30.19
C ARG A 8 23.56 -3.96 30.00
N VAL A 9 23.09 -4.57 31.09
CA VAL A 9 22.40 -5.86 31.04
C VAL A 9 21.06 -5.73 30.29
N VAL A 10 20.30 -4.67 30.59
CA VAL A 10 19.01 -4.39 29.92
C VAL A 10 19.20 -4.14 28.42
N SER A 11 20.19 -3.32 28.04
CA SER A 11 20.48 -3.04 26.63
C SER A 11 21.01 -4.26 25.87
N GLY A 12 21.84 -5.09 26.51
CA GLY A 12 22.28 -6.37 25.93
C GLY A 12 21.14 -7.35 25.68
N LEU A 13 20.21 -7.50 26.65
CA LEU A 13 19.02 -8.34 26.50
C LEU A 13 18.08 -7.83 25.41
N LEU A 14 17.88 -6.52 25.32
CA LEU A 14 17.11 -5.89 24.24
C LEU A 14 17.75 -6.13 22.86
N GLY A 15 19.09 -6.05 22.76
CA GLY A 15 19.80 -6.34 21.51
C GLY A 15 19.63 -7.80 21.06
N ILE A 16 19.71 -8.75 21.99
CA ILE A 16 19.53 -10.20 21.70
C ILE A 16 18.10 -10.48 21.27
N THR A 17 17.10 -9.96 21.98
CA THR A 17 15.68 -10.17 21.63
C THR A 17 15.35 -9.54 20.27
N PHE A 18 15.92 -8.38 19.95
CA PHE A 18 15.78 -7.74 18.65
C PHE A 18 16.42 -8.54 17.52
N ALA A 19 17.63 -9.08 17.73
CA ALA A 19 18.32 -9.93 16.75
C ALA A 19 17.54 -11.23 16.48
N LEU A 20 17.02 -11.87 17.54
CA LEU A 20 16.17 -13.05 17.41
C LEU A 20 14.86 -12.72 16.68
N TRP A 21 14.23 -11.59 16.98
CA TRP A 21 13.03 -11.14 16.28
C TRP A 21 13.31 -10.91 14.79
N ALA A 22 14.39 -10.19 14.44
CA ALA A 22 14.79 -9.96 13.06
C ALA A 22 15.06 -11.28 12.30
N PHE A 23 15.72 -12.24 12.94
CA PHE A 23 15.98 -13.56 12.38
C PHE A 23 14.70 -14.38 12.15
N VAL A 24 13.78 -14.38 13.12
CA VAL A 24 12.48 -15.05 12.99
C VAL A 24 11.65 -14.42 11.86
N GLN A 25 11.64 -13.10 11.76
CA GLN A 25 10.90 -12.39 10.72
C GLN A 25 11.50 -12.62 9.31
N PHE A 26 12.82 -12.73 9.20
CA PHE A 26 13.50 -13.15 7.96
C PHE A 26 13.14 -14.58 7.57
N ARG A 27 13.16 -15.52 8.53
CA ARG A 27 12.78 -16.93 8.29
C ARG A 27 11.33 -17.07 7.83
N LYS A 28 10.43 -16.25 8.37
CA LYS A 28 9.02 -16.20 7.97
C LYS A 28 8.76 -15.42 6.66
N ARG A 29 9.82 -14.97 5.95
CA ARG A 29 9.76 -14.19 4.70
C ARG A 29 8.94 -12.89 4.77
N PHE A 30 8.68 -12.36 5.97
CA PHE A 30 8.00 -11.06 6.14
C PHE A 30 8.93 -9.87 5.87
N ILE A 31 10.24 -10.11 5.83
CA ILE A 31 11.29 -9.11 5.67
C ILE A 31 12.10 -9.41 4.40
N LYS A 32 12.36 -8.38 3.60
CA LYS A 32 13.19 -8.52 2.38
C LYS A 32 14.67 -8.66 2.77
N ARG A 33 15.50 -9.23 1.88
CA ARG A 33 16.93 -9.46 2.19
C ARG A 33 17.67 -8.19 2.66
N TYR A 34 17.42 -7.05 2.03
CA TYR A 34 18.07 -5.78 2.40
C TYR A 34 17.66 -5.29 3.80
N GLU A 35 16.40 -5.48 4.18
CA GLU A 35 15.90 -5.09 5.50
C GLU A 35 16.48 -5.98 6.60
N PHE A 36 16.65 -7.28 6.30
CA PHE A 36 17.33 -8.19 7.21
C PHE A 36 18.79 -7.77 7.43
N PHE A 37 19.53 -7.46 6.36
CA PHE A 37 20.91 -6.98 6.50
C PHE A 37 20.99 -5.67 7.28
N LEU A 38 20.10 -4.71 7.02
CA LEU A 38 20.01 -3.45 7.77
C LEU A 38 19.73 -3.70 9.26
N LEU A 39 18.73 -4.52 9.59
CA LEU A 39 18.36 -4.86 10.97
C LEU A 39 19.47 -5.66 11.68
N ALA A 40 20.16 -6.55 10.97
CA ALA A 40 21.26 -7.33 11.51
C ALA A 40 22.47 -6.44 11.86
N ILE A 41 22.91 -5.59 10.92
CA ILE A 41 23.99 -4.60 11.16
C ILE A 41 23.64 -3.73 12.36
N LEU A 42 22.38 -3.31 12.45
CA LEU A 42 21.93 -2.46 13.53
C LEU A 42 21.88 -3.16 14.88
N GLY A 43 21.33 -4.38 14.92
CA GLY A 43 21.29 -5.21 16.13
C GLY A 43 22.71 -5.48 16.64
N THR A 44 23.65 -5.78 15.73
CA THR A 44 25.06 -5.94 16.08
C THR A 44 25.70 -4.64 16.57
N GLY A 45 25.32 -3.48 15.99
CA GLY A 45 25.78 -2.17 16.43
C GLY A 45 25.29 -1.84 17.84
N LEU A 46 24.00 -2.01 18.12
CA LEU A 46 23.42 -1.81 19.45
C LEU A 46 24.04 -2.74 20.50
N PHE A 47 24.25 -4.00 20.15
CA PHE A 47 24.91 -4.97 21.03
C PHE A 47 26.36 -4.56 21.33
N THR A 48 27.09 -4.08 20.33
CA THR A 48 28.46 -3.57 20.50
C THR A 48 28.49 -2.35 21.42
N VAL A 49 27.55 -1.42 21.25
CA VAL A 49 27.39 -0.25 22.11
C VAL A 49 27.02 -0.63 23.55
N ALA A 50 26.19 -1.66 23.74
CA ALA A 50 25.79 -2.15 25.06
C ALA A 50 26.97 -2.72 25.86
N ILE A 51 27.89 -3.44 25.19
CA ILE A 51 29.09 -4.00 25.82
C ILE A 51 30.19 -2.95 25.96
N TYR A 52 30.41 -2.14 24.93
CA TYR A 52 31.46 -1.13 24.85
C TYR A 52 30.87 0.25 24.52
N PRO A 53 30.44 1.03 25.53
CA PRO A 53 29.80 2.34 25.30
C PRO A 53 30.69 3.36 24.59
N ASP A 54 32.02 3.24 24.73
CA ASP A 54 32.98 4.13 24.06
C ASP A 54 33.09 3.89 22.55
N SER A 55 32.51 2.81 22.02
CA SER A 55 32.40 2.57 20.57
C SER A 55 31.63 3.69 19.86
N ILE A 56 30.70 4.37 20.53
CA ILE A 56 29.97 5.53 19.98
C ILE A 56 30.91 6.68 19.62
N ASN A 57 32.06 6.82 20.31
CA ASN A 57 33.01 7.91 20.03
C ASN A 57 33.55 7.85 18.62
N ILE A 58 33.64 6.66 18.03
CA ILE A 58 34.06 6.50 16.63
C ILE A 58 33.06 7.20 15.70
N ILE A 59 31.76 7.03 15.95
CA ILE A 59 30.71 7.65 15.15
C ILE A 59 30.61 9.14 15.47
N ALA A 60 30.73 9.53 16.74
CA ALA A 60 30.72 10.93 17.14
C ALA A 60 31.89 11.72 16.50
N GLY A 61 33.08 11.11 16.39
CA GLY A 61 34.24 11.70 15.72
C GLY A 61 34.12 11.76 14.20
N MET A 62 33.51 10.75 13.57
CA MET A 62 33.13 10.82 12.16
C MET A 62 32.16 11.98 11.86
N MET A 63 31.35 12.37 12.85
CA MET A 63 30.42 13.50 12.77
C MET A 63 31.03 14.82 13.29
N ALA A 64 32.35 14.86 13.54
CA ALA A 64 33.10 15.99 14.07
C ALA A 64 32.56 16.54 15.41
N MET A 65 32.05 15.65 16.27
CA MET A 65 31.40 16.01 17.55
C MET A 65 32.29 15.83 18.79
N ASP A 66 33.59 15.54 18.59
CA ASP A 66 34.54 15.14 19.64
C ASP A 66 34.71 16.16 20.78
N ASN A 67 34.47 17.45 20.51
CA ASN A 67 34.65 18.54 21.48
C ASN A 67 33.36 18.98 22.22
N ARG A 68 32.24 18.28 22.05
CA ARG A 68 30.98 18.61 22.75
C ARG A 68 30.72 17.65 23.91
N GLN A 69 30.50 18.17 25.12
CA GLN A 69 30.07 17.39 26.29
C GLN A 69 28.88 16.44 25.99
N TYR A 70 28.02 16.83 25.04
CA TYR A 70 26.84 16.07 24.63
C TYR A 70 26.99 15.38 23.26
N GLY A 71 28.19 15.33 22.68
CA GLY A 71 28.43 14.78 21.33
C GLY A 71 27.93 13.34 21.16
N ARG A 72 28.14 12.49 22.18
CA ARG A 72 27.63 11.11 22.20
C ARG A 72 26.10 11.03 22.14
N ILE A 73 25.41 11.89 22.89
CA ILE A 73 23.94 11.90 22.96
C ILE A 73 23.37 12.40 21.63
N ILE A 74 23.97 13.43 21.03
CA ILE A 74 23.51 13.96 19.74
C ILE A 74 23.78 12.94 18.62
N ALA A 75 24.94 12.28 18.61
CA ALA A 75 25.25 11.22 17.66
C ALA A 75 24.24 10.05 17.75
N LEU A 76 23.93 9.61 18.98
CA LEU A 76 22.89 8.60 19.23
C LEU A 76 21.52 9.03 18.73
N LEU A 77 21.15 10.30 18.95
CA LEU A 77 19.86 10.84 18.54
C LEU A 77 19.74 10.93 17.02
N ILE A 78 20.80 11.37 16.33
CA ILE A 78 20.83 11.43 14.86
C ILE A 78 20.78 10.01 14.27
N LEU A 79 21.60 9.08 14.77
CA LEU A 79 21.58 7.68 14.32
C LEU A 79 20.20 7.03 14.52
N SER A 80 19.58 7.25 15.69
CA SER A 80 18.25 6.76 15.99
C SER A 80 17.20 7.35 15.04
N ASN A 81 17.25 8.66 14.76
CA ASN A 81 16.30 9.30 13.86
C ASN A 81 16.48 8.86 12.40
N MET A 82 17.73 8.78 11.91
CA MET A 82 18.03 8.25 10.58
C MET A 82 17.55 6.81 10.42
N LEU A 83 17.72 6.00 11.46
CA LEU A 83 17.20 4.63 11.48
C LEU A 83 15.68 4.59 11.37
N LEU A 84 14.99 5.39 12.19
CA LEU A 84 13.52 5.45 12.17
C LEU A 84 13.03 5.81 10.77
N TRP A 85 13.67 6.77 10.10
CA TRP A 85 13.35 7.11 8.72
C TRP A 85 13.61 5.97 7.73
N LEU A 86 14.75 5.28 7.83
CA LEU A 86 15.03 4.11 6.98
C LEU A 86 13.99 3.00 7.16
N LEU A 87 13.61 2.70 8.40
CA LEU A 87 12.57 1.71 8.69
C LEU A 87 11.22 2.14 8.13
N VAL A 88 10.81 3.40 8.35
CA VAL A 88 9.56 3.96 7.81
C VAL A 88 9.53 3.87 6.28
N ILE A 89 10.61 4.26 5.60
CA ILE A 89 10.70 4.20 4.13
C ILE A 89 10.63 2.74 3.65
N SER A 90 11.36 1.83 4.30
CA SER A 90 11.32 0.39 3.94
C SER A 90 9.92 -0.20 4.13
N GLN A 91 9.21 0.22 5.18
CA GLN A 91 7.87 -0.27 5.50
C GLN A 91 6.85 0.28 4.51
N ARG A 92 6.90 1.59 4.19
CA ARG A 92 6.05 2.22 3.17
C ARG A 92 6.22 1.55 1.80
N SER A 93 7.43 1.12 1.45
CA SER A 93 7.70 0.38 0.20
C SER A 93 6.95 -0.97 0.12
N LYS A 94 6.63 -1.62 1.25
CA LYS A 94 5.85 -2.87 1.27
C LYS A 94 4.36 -2.64 1.09
N ASP A 95 3.83 -1.53 1.60
CA ASP A 95 2.40 -1.26 1.59
C ASP A 95 1.89 -1.07 0.15
N SER A 96 2.70 -0.49 -0.73
CA SER A 96 2.37 -0.33 -2.16
C SER A 96 2.23 -1.66 -2.91
N ILE A 97 2.95 -2.73 -2.51
CA ILE A 97 2.83 -4.04 -3.18
C ILE A 97 1.54 -4.75 -2.74
N LYS A 98 1.20 -4.64 -1.45
CA LYS A 98 -0.02 -5.25 -0.90
C LYS A 98 -1.28 -4.60 -1.49
N SER A 99 -1.28 -3.29 -1.69
CA SER A 99 -2.42 -2.59 -2.31
C SER A 99 -2.64 -3.03 -3.75
N ILE A 100 -1.58 -3.32 -4.52
CA ILE A 100 -1.69 -3.85 -5.90
C ILE A 100 -2.30 -5.25 -5.91
N GLN A 101 -1.83 -6.17 -5.05
CA GLN A 101 -2.38 -7.53 -4.99
C GLN A 101 -3.86 -7.53 -4.59
N PHE A 102 -4.21 -6.66 -3.64
CA PHE A 102 -5.59 -6.46 -3.23
C PHE A 102 -6.45 -5.87 -4.35
N ASP A 103 -5.95 -4.88 -5.10
CA ASP A 103 -6.64 -4.33 -6.28
C ASP A 103 -6.93 -5.41 -7.34
N LEU A 104 -5.95 -6.27 -7.62
CA LEU A 104 -6.12 -7.39 -8.55
C LEU A 104 -7.17 -8.40 -8.07
N LEU A 105 -7.19 -8.71 -6.78
CA LEU A 105 -8.15 -9.64 -6.19
C LEU A 105 -9.58 -9.08 -6.28
N VAL A 106 -9.77 -7.80 -5.90
CA VAL A 106 -11.08 -7.14 -6.01
C VAL A 106 -11.51 -7.02 -7.47
N ARG A 107 -10.60 -6.72 -8.42
CA ARG A 107 -10.92 -6.71 -9.86
C ARG A 107 -11.40 -8.09 -10.33
N ARG A 108 -10.69 -9.17 -10.01
CA ARG A 108 -11.11 -10.53 -10.40
C ARG A 108 -12.48 -10.91 -9.85
N ILE A 109 -12.73 -10.66 -8.56
CA ILE A 109 -14.04 -10.95 -7.96
C ILE A 109 -15.15 -10.15 -8.63
N ALA A 110 -14.90 -8.86 -8.92
CA ALA A 110 -15.90 -8.00 -9.57
C ALA A 110 -16.21 -8.49 -10.99
N MET A 111 -15.19 -8.90 -11.76
CA MET A 111 -15.37 -9.47 -13.10
C MET A 111 -16.14 -10.80 -13.05
N GLU A 112 -15.74 -11.74 -12.20
CA GLU A 112 -16.40 -13.04 -12.07
C GLU A 112 -17.90 -12.86 -11.76
N ARG A 113 -18.23 -12.02 -10.78
CA ARG A 113 -19.64 -11.71 -10.44
C ARG A 113 -20.40 -11.03 -11.56
N PHE A 114 -19.73 -10.21 -12.36
CA PHE A 114 -20.35 -9.53 -13.50
C PHE A 114 -20.68 -10.53 -14.62
N PHE A 115 -19.73 -11.37 -15.01
CA PHE A 115 -19.93 -12.38 -16.04
C PHE A 115 -20.93 -13.46 -15.62
N GLU A 116 -21.00 -13.84 -14.34
CA GLU A 116 -22.05 -14.74 -13.84
C GLU A 116 -23.46 -14.18 -14.02
N LYS A 117 -23.64 -12.86 -13.87
CA LYS A 117 -24.96 -12.21 -13.89
C LYS A 117 -25.37 -11.62 -15.25
N ASN A 118 -24.42 -11.19 -16.08
CA ASN A 118 -24.67 -10.34 -17.24
C ASN A 118 -23.93 -10.77 -18.52
N ALA A 119 -23.65 -12.08 -18.69
CA ALA A 119 -22.74 -12.63 -19.70
C ALA A 119 -22.95 -12.23 -21.19
N VAL A 120 -24.04 -11.58 -21.60
CA VAL A 120 -24.47 -11.60 -23.01
C VAL A 120 -24.74 -10.22 -23.65
N LYS A 121 -24.76 -9.08 -22.93
CA LYS A 121 -25.34 -7.84 -23.50
C LYS A 121 -24.51 -6.54 -23.46
N THR A 122 -23.29 -6.55 -22.95
CA THR A 122 -22.67 -5.29 -22.50
C THR A 122 -21.55 -4.77 -23.37
N VAL A 123 -20.67 -5.66 -23.84
CA VAL A 123 -19.50 -5.28 -24.62
C VAL A 123 -19.88 -5.31 -26.10
N LYS A 124 -19.89 -4.12 -26.70
CA LYS A 124 -20.11 -3.93 -28.13
C LYS A 124 -18.82 -3.43 -28.78
N GLU A 125 -18.82 -3.36 -30.11
CA GLU A 125 -17.69 -2.89 -30.91
C GLU A 125 -17.15 -1.54 -30.45
N ILE A 126 -18.03 -0.62 -30.06
CA ILE A 126 -17.66 0.59 -29.33
C ILE A 126 -18.28 0.48 -27.94
N THR A 127 -17.46 0.54 -26.89
CA THR A 127 -17.94 0.50 -25.50
C THR A 127 -17.46 1.74 -24.75
N VAL A 128 -18.42 2.48 -24.19
CA VAL A 128 -18.15 3.62 -23.30
C VAL A 128 -18.06 3.12 -21.87
N ILE A 129 -16.90 3.34 -21.24
CA ILE A 129 -16.66 2.99 -19.85
C ILE A 129 -16.79 4.26 -19.01
N ILE A 130 -17.70 4.25 -18.04
CA ILE A 130 -17.98 5.40 -17.17
C ILE A 130 -17.64 5.03 -15.72
N PRO A 131 -16.55 5.53 -15.13
CA PRO A 131 -16.32 5.39 -13.70
C PRO A 131 -17.30 6.28 -12.94
N ALA A 132 -17.94 5.75 -11.90
CA ALA A 132 -18.95 6.44 -11.12
C ALA A 132 -18.72 6.25 -9.62
N LEU A 133 -18.90 7.32 -8.84
CA LEU A 133 -18.92 7.30 -7.38
C LEU A 133 -19.89 8.38 -6.90
N ASN A 134 -21.04 7.98 -6.37
CA ASN A 134 -22.11 8.88 -5.96
C ASN A 134 -22.57 9.82 -7.09
N GLU A 135 -22.82 9.24 -8.27
CA GLU A 135 -23.13 9.96 -9.51
C GLU A 135 -24.58 9.74 -9.96
N ALA A 136 -25.49 9.36 -9.05
CA ALA A 136 -26.87 8.99 -9.40
C ALA A 136 -27.59 10.08 -10.22
N GLU A 137 -27.54 11.34 -9.78
CA GLU A 137 -28.18 12.47 -10.47
C GLU A 137 -27.57 12.72 -11.85
N ASN A 138 -26.24 12.76 -11.93
CA ASN A 138 -25.51 13.00 -13.17
C ASN A 138 -25.75 11.89 -14.20
N LEU A 139 -25.80 10.63 -13.75
CA LEU A 139 -26.09 9.49 -14.62
C LEU A 139 -27.54 9.46 -15.09
N ASP A 140 -28.51 9.87 -14.27
CA ASP A 140 -29.92 9.96 -14.71
C ASP A 140 -30.08 10.96 -15.86
N HIS A 141 -29.24 11.99 -15.90
CA HIS A 141 -29.19 12.97 -16.99
C HIS A 141 -28.32 12.55 -18.19
N LEU A 142 -27.20 11.87 -17.95
CA LEU A 142 -26.23 11.50 -18.99
C LEU A 142 -26.69 10.29 -19.81
N LEU A 143 -27.14 9.22 -19.14
CA LEU A 143 -27.41 7.93 -19.76
C LEU A 143 -28.46 7.97 -20.89
N PRO A 144 -29.56 8.76 -20.80
CA PRO A 144 -30.52 8.91 -21.90
C PRO A 144 -29.98 9.65 -23.13
N ARG A 145 -28.88 10.40 -22.98
CA ARG A 145 -28.27 11.19 -24.07
C ARG A 145 -27.20 10.42 -24.85
N ILE A 146 -26.83 9.24 -24.36
CA ILE A 146 -25.86 8.39 -25.03
C ILE A 146 -26.55 7.73 -26.24
N PRO A 147 -26.03 7.89 -27.47
CA PRO A 147 -26.65 7.31 -28.66
C PRO A 147 -26.50 5.79 -28.69
N GLU A 148 -27.42 5.08 -29.34
CA GLU A 148 -27.33 3.61 -29.46
C GLU A 148 -26.23 3.14 -30.42
N SER A 149 -25.77 4.02 -31.32
CA SER A 149 -24.71 3.74 -32.30
C SER A 149 -23.90 4.98 -32.67
N ILE A 150 -22.65 4.77 -33.08
CA ILE A 150 -21.76 5.82 -33.60
C ILE A 150 -21.25 5.35 -34.96
N MET A 151 -21.48 6.15 -36.02
CA MET A 151 -21.09 5.81 -37.40
C MET A 151 -21.60 4.42 -37.84
N GLY A 152 -22.83 4.07 -37.46
CA GLY A 152 -23.44 2.77 -37.77
C GLY A 152 -22.94 1.58 -36.95
N ARG A 153 -21.99 1.79 -36.02
CA ARG A 153 -21.47 0.75 -35.12
C ARG A 153 -22.21 0.77 -33.79
N PRO A 154 -22.64 -0.38 -33.25
CA PRO A 154 -23.42 -0.44 -32.02
C PRO A 154 -22.58 0.04 -30.83
N LEU A 155 -23.16 0.92 -30.01
CA LEU A 155 -22.52 1.47 -28.80
C LEU A 155 -23.00 0.71 -27.56
N GLY A 156 -22.06 0.26 -26.74
CA GLY A 156 -22.28 -0.31 -25.41
C GLY A 156 -21.91 0.71 -24.35
N VAL A 157 -22.56 0.64 -23.19
CA VAL A 157 -22.21 1.46 -22.03
C VAL A 157 -22.04 0.55 -20.83
N LEU A 158 -20.88 0.69 -20.20
CA LEU A 158 -20.50 -0.02 -18.98
C LEU A 158 -20.17 1.00 -17.90
N VAL A 159 -20.99 1.05 -16.86
CA VAL A 159 -20.73 1.89 -15.68
C VAL A 159 -19.97 1.07 -14.65
N ILE A 160 -18.87 1.61 -14.14
CA ILE A 160 -18.12 1.01 -13.04
C ILE A 160 -18.38 1.85 -11.79
N ASP A 161 -19.26 1.35 -10.95
CA ASP A 161 -19.58 1.93 -9.65
C ASP A 161 -18.49 1.57 -8.63
N ASP A 162 -17.78 2.56 -8.12
CA ASP A 162 -16.64 2.36 -7.22
C ASP A 162 -17.03 2.44 -5.74
N GLY A 163 -18.11 1.75 -5.36
CA GLY A 163 -18.60 1.70 -3.98
C GLY A 163 -19.41 2.93 -3.59
N SER A 164 -20.33 3.35 -4.47
CA SER A 164 -21.27 4.41 -4.14
C SER A 164 -22.16 4.04 -2.95
N VAL A 165 -22.54 5.05 -2.18
CA VAL A 165 -23.48 4.93 -1.05
C VAL A 165 -24.85 5.51 -1.38
N ASP A 166 -25.01 6.07 -2.57
CA ASP A 166 -26.27 6.55 -3.12
C ASP A 166 -26.92 5.48 -4.03
N GLY A 167 -27.97 5.88 -4.76
CA GLY A 167 -28.68 5.03 -5.72
C GLY A 167 -27.99 4.86 -7.07
N THR A 168 -26.69 5.15 -7.22
CA THR A 168 -25.96 5.10 -8.51
C THR A 168 -26.22 3.81 -9.28
N PRO A 169 -26.05 2.59 -8.70
CA PRO A 169 -26.27 1.35 -9.44
C PRO A 169 -27.72 1.15 -9.90
N ASP A 170 -28.68 1.67 -9.14
CA ASP A 170 -30.10 1.52 -9.43
C ASP A 170 -30.52 2.43 -10.58
N ILE A 171 -29.99 3.65 -10.64
CA ILE A 171 -30.18 4.56 -11.78
C ILE A 171 -29.63 3.95 -13.07
N VAL A 172 -28.43 3.35 -13.03
CA VAL A 172 -27.86 2.72 -14.23
C VAL A 172 -28.75 1.59 -14.74
N LYS A 173 -29.21 0.72 -13.83
CA LYS A 173 -30.13 -0.39 -14.18
C LYS A 173 -31.48 0.11 -14.67
N LYS A 174 -32.02 1.18 -14.08
CA LYS A 174 -33.27 1.83 -14.51
C LYS A 174 -33.20 2.26 -15.97
N HIS A 175 -32.05 2.73 -16.43
CA HIS A 175 -31.81 3.09 -17.84
C HIS A 175 -31.42 1.91 -18.73
N GLY A 176 -31.42 0.68 -18.22
CA GLY A 176 -31.15 -0.53 -19.00
C GLY A 176 -29.67 -0.76 -19.33
N TYR A 177 -28.76 0.02 -18.73
CA TYR A 177 -27.32 -0.13 -18.91
C TYR A 177 -26.72 -1.09 -17.90
N SER A 178 -25.51 -1.57 -18.19
CA SER A 178 -24.80 -2.48 -17.31
C SER A 178 -23.97 -1.72 -16.28
N VAL A 179 -23.98 -2.22 -15.05
CA VAL A 179 -23.19 -1.68 -13.94
C VAL A 179 -22.38 -2.78 -13.26
N VAL A 180 -21.14 -2.47 -12.91
CA VAL A 180 -20.27 -3.30 -12.06
C VAL A 180 -20.00 -2.51 -10.80
N SER A 181 -20.43 -3.03 -9.65
CA SER A 181 -20.22 -2.39 -8.35
C SER A 181 -19.04 -3.00 -7.60
N ASN A 182 -18.04 -2.17 -7.30
CA ASN A 182 -16.97 -2.52 -6.38
C ASN A 182 -17.47 -2.43 -4.93
N PRO A 183 -17.03 -3.34 -4.04
CA PRO A 183 -17.43 -3.30 -2.63
C PRO A 183 -16.82 -2.15 -1.85
N ILE A 184 -15.77 -1.51 -2.39
CA ILE A 184 -15.02 -0.42 -1.76
C ILE A 184 -14.52 0.53 -2.85
N ASN A 185 -14.38 1.80 -2.49
CA ASN A 185 -13.76 2.81 -3.34
C ASN A 185 -12.25 2.59 -3.45
N ARG A 186 -11.76 2.54 -4.67
CA ARG A 186 -10.35 2.33 -5.06
C ARG A 186 -9.83 3.45 -5.97
N GLY A 187 -10.67 4.43 -6.28
CA GLY A 187 -10.41 5.57 -7.14
C GLY A 187 -10.76 5.31 -8.61
N GLY A 188 -11.07 6.38 -9.33
CA GLY A 188 -11.51 6.31 -10.75
C GLY A 188 -10.53 5.59 -11.68
N GLY A 189 -9.22 5.63 -11.40
CA GLY A 189 -8.23 4.87 -12.16
C GLY A 189 -8.36 3.35 -11.98
N ALA A 190 -8.72 2.87 -10.79
CA ALA A 190 -8.98 1.46 -10.54
C ALA A 190 -10.30 1.02 -11.19
N ALA A 191 -11.32 1.88 -11.15
CA ALA A 191 -12.59 1.66 -11.83
C ALA A 191 -12.41 1.53 -13.36
N LEU A 192 -11.66 2.44 -13.99
CA LEU A 192 -11.34 2.37 -15.42
C LEU A 192 -10.57 1.09 -15.78
N ARG A 193 -9.55 0.73 -14.98
CA ARG A 193 -8.80 -0.50 -15.15
C ARG A 193 -9.71 -1.75 -15.12
N LEU A 194 -10.68 -1.80 -14.22
CA LEU A 194 -11.67 -2.87 -14.20
C LEU A 194 -12.54 -2.86 -15.47
N GLY A 195 -13.00 -1.68 -15.90
CA GLY A 195 -13.75 -1.55 -17.14
C GLY A 195 -12.97 -2.02 -18.37
N TYR A 196 -11.67 -1.73 -18.45
CA TYR A 196 -10.80 -2.22 -19.52
C TYR A 196 -10.67 -3.75 -19.51
N ASP A 197 -10.49 -4.36 -18.33
CA ASP A 197 -10.41 -5.82 -18.26
C ASP A 197 -11.72 -6.47 -18.75
N ILE A 198 -12.87 -5.91 -18.39
CA ILE A 198 -14.18 -6.43 -18.82
C ILE A 198 -14.39 -6.23 -20.31
N ALA A 199 -13.97 -5.09 -20.87
CA ALA A 199 -14.11 -4.81 -22.29
C ALA A 199 -13.16 -5.64 -23.18
N MET A 200 -12.08 -6.18 -22.62
CA MET A 200 -11.09 -7.02 -23.32
C MET A 200 -11.27 -8.53 -23.10
N ALA A 201 -12.12 -8.94 -22.17
CA ALA A 201 -12.40 -10.34 -21.84
C ALA A 201 -13.34 -10.98 -22.86
#